data_AF-A0A1J4K279-F1
#
_entry.id   AF-A0A1J4K279-F1
#
_cell.length_a   1.000
_cell.length_b   1.000
_cell.length_c   1.000
_cell.angle_alpha   90.00
_cell.angle_beta   90.00
_cell.angle_gamma   90.00
#
_symmetry.space_group_name_H-M   'P 1'
#
loop_
_entity.id
_entity.type
_entity.pdbx_description
1 polymer ?
#
loop_
_entity_poly.entity_id
_entity_poly.type
_entity_poly.pdbx_seq_one_letter_code
_entity_poly.pdbx_strand_id
1 'polypeptide(L)'
;MHFSYNMSYNFYKKMNEADTLQFGTSLSNILSALTNSNYSDIEPIKTELKAESIESALKLLETKLIFFSSCNFHPISASITKILAFAYHVRNENEKFILYGFKCISPLYQRFLSSELQSVFLKTLPSCPAITVDISQISSFPFDISAGFANMMSSPSDDVSFLLTVRSLLEYEVTFDSISVTVDHTKDKSSTHQILGQTTLERHQRVKQYPTLPIHRPGVVTINSISFKLHEIVLNVKIFKEIGYHKTSIKPYDTECKFEIIQPDFGVTNVDFPLKIKCDNIPEGAESFIIEAIINSEPPTCTIKEINDLQFKETIENPPKLIEKTLLLNSPKKCNVNISIQWSLIYETVNTTHENTFSVHFSDSFATTFKLFGPDRTPINLKNSPVLCTDQQYILVTTFEYNLPVQSTITELHPIPASCDVKLDQVIFDVPLDVLTSEAFTSVCYLTFTDNAKSGSLGKYTMKYKVNDSNDVLEYDVILPNINIKEKVVDIEILTPEEIIENVKSQLTLNIKGLLPTNAVLDISADDNYKIVGDFKKNISLQQNETDSIQISFIPTHTGKVTLHPFIVDNNEIVLWESAFSVDVKPNNIQQQEQ
;
A
#
# COMPACT_ATOMS: atom_id res chain seq x y z
N MET A 1 -44.81 -7.93 -16.17
CA MET A 1 -45.30 -6.77 -16.94
C MET A 1 -46.70 -7.08 -17.47
N HIS A 2 -47.74 -6.83 -16.67
CA HIS A 2 -49.14 -6.94 -17.08
C HIS A 2 -49.81 -5.59 -16.83
N PHE A 3 -49.44 -4.58 -17.62
CA PHE A 3 -50.09 -3.26 -17.61
C PHE A 3 -49.88 -2.62 -18.98
N SER A 4 -50.63 -3.09 -19.99
CA SER A 4 -50.81 -2.36 -21.26
C SER A 4 -52.07 -2.78 -22.04
N TYR A 5 -52.70 -3.90 -21.70
CA TYR A 5 -53.87 -4.38 -22.45
C TYR A 5 -55.16 -3.56 -22.26
N ASN A 6 -55.28 -2.75 -21.19
CA ASN A 6 -56.52 -2.03 -20.88
C ASN A 6 -56.61 -0.59 -21.43
N MET A 7 -55.51 0.02 -21.92
CA MET A 7 -55.59 1.34 -22.55
C MET A 7 -55.94 1.27 -24.04
N SER A 8 -55.67 0.14 -24.70
CA SER A 8 -56.00 -0.06 -26.11
C SER A 8 -57.51 -0.19 -26.34
N TYR A 9 -58.26 -0.77 -25.39
CA TYR A 9 -59.68 -1.09 -25.57
C TYR A 9 -60.60 0.14 -25.52
N ASN A 10 -60.22 1.20 -24.79
CA ASN A 10 -61.03 2.43 -24.71
C ASN A 10 -60.75 3.43 -25.85
N PHE A 11 -59.72 3.22 -26.67
CA PHE A 11 -59.41 4.05 -27.85
C PHE A 11 -60.15 3.59 -29.13
N TYR A 12 -60.68 2.36 -29.16
CA TYR A 12 -61.39 1.78 -30.30
C TYR A 12 -62.78 2.42 -30.58
N LYS A 13 -63.27 3.32 -29.73
CA LYS A 13 -64.67 3.79 -29.75
C LYS A 13 -64.92 5.14 -30.46
N LYS A 14 -64.04 5.61 -31.37
CA LYS A 14 -64.18 6.99 -31.92
C LYS A 14 -64.09 7.20 -33.44
N MET A 15 -63.92 6.17 -34.26
CA MET A 15 -64.24 6.28 -35.69
C MET A 15 -65.16 5.14 -36.07
N ASN A 16 -66.36 5.47 -36.54
CA ASN A 16 -67.27 4.48 -37.11
C ASN A 16 -66.67 3.99 -38.44
N GLU A 17 -67.03 2.78 -38.90
CA GLU A 17 -66.57 2.24 -40.19
C GLU A 17 -66.88 3.20 -41.35
N ALA A 18 -68.02 3.89 -41.27
CA ALA A 18 -68.41 4.94 -42.22
C ALA A 18 -67.41 6.12 -42.26
N ASP A 19 -66.88 6.57 -41.11
CA ASP A 19 -65.92 7.67 -41.04
C ASP A 19 -64.56 7.26 -41.60
N THR A 20 -64.17 6.00 -41.39
CA THR A 20 -62.92 5.43 -41.92
C THR A 20 -62.99 5.28 -43.43
N LEU A 21 -64.12 4.80 -43.95
CA LEU A 21 -64.38 4.69 -45.39
C LEU A 21 -64.38 6.06 -46.06
N GLN A 22 -65.10 7.04 -45.48
CA GLN A 22 -65.13 8.41 -45.99
C GLN A 22 -63.74 9.04 -46.02
N PHE A 23 -62.96 8.88 -44.94
CA PHE A 23 -61.60 9.40 -44.88
C PHE A 23 -60.67 8.72 -45.90
N GLY A 24 -60.83 7.40 -46.11
CA GLY A 24 -60.12 6.68 -47.17
C GLY A 24 -60.42 7.22 -48.57
N THR A 25 -61.69 7.53 -48.86
CA THR A 25 -62.10 8.16 -50.12
C THR A 25 -61.46 9.54 -50.29
N SER A 26 -61.45 10.37 -49.23
CA SER A 26 -60.77 11.66 -49.26
C SER A 26 -59.28 11.53 -49.54
N LEU A 27 -58.58 10.55 -48.96
CA LEU A 27 -57.16 10.32 -49.27
C LEU A 27 -56.93 9.89 -50.73
N SER A 28 -57.83 9.09 -51.29
CA SER A 28 -57.77 8.69 -52.71
C SER A 28 -57.98 9.90 -53.63
N ASN A 29 -58.93 10.78 -53.30
CA ASN A 29 -59.18 12.02 -54.03
C ASN A 29 -57.97 12.96 -53.98
N ILE A 30 -57.38 13.13 -52.78
CA ILE A 30 -56.15 13.90 -52.59
C ILE A 30 -55.03 13.34 -53.47
N LEU A 31 -54.74 12.04 -53.39
CA LEU A 31 -53.67 11.42 -54.17
C LEU A 31 -53.90 11.57 -55.69
N SER A 32 -55.15 11.46 -56.15
CA SER A 32 -55.50 11.66 -57.55
C SER A 32 -55.27 13.11 -57.98
N ALA A 33 -55.70 14.07 -57.17
CA ALA A 33 -55.49 15.50 -57.42
C ALA A 33 -54.00 15.89 -57.41
N LEU A 34 -53.23 15.38 -56.43
CA LEU A 34 -51.78 15.56 -56.37
C LEU A 34 -51.07 14.94 -57.58
N THR A 35 -51.52 13.78 -58.06
CA THR A 35 -50.94 13.15 -59.25
C THR A 35 -51.22 13.99 -60.50
N ASN A 36 -52.43 14.53 -60.64
CA ASN A 36 -52.80 15.39 -61.76
C ASN A 36 -52.03 16.72 -61.79
N SER A 37 -51.61 17.23 -60.62
CA SER A 37 -50.75 18.40 -60.51
C SER A 37 -49.25 18.08 -60.61
N ASN A 38 -48.87 16.85 -60.94
CA ASN A 38 -47.48 16.38 -60.86
C ASN A 38 -46.81 16.70 -59.51
N TYR A 39 -47.60 16.66 -58.43
CA TYR A 39 -47.17 16.91 -57.05
C TYR A 39 -46.61 18.32 -56.81
N SER A 40 -46.96 19.32 -57.64
CA SER A 40 -46.49 20.70 -57.48
C SER A 40 -47.41 21.58 -56.62
N ASP A 41 -48.61 21.10 -56.27
CA ASP A 41 -49.60 21.86 -55.51
C ASP A 41 -50.21 20.99 -54.40
N ILE A 42 -50.30 21.55 -53.19
CA ILE A 42 -50.78 20.90 -51.95
C ILE A 42 -52.14 21.43 -51.49
N GLU A 43 -52.69 22.45 -52.14
CA GLU A 43 -54.03 22.99 -51.87
C GLU A 43 -55.17 21.95 -51.95
N PRO A 44 -55.10 20.89 -52.79
CA PRO A 44 -56.08 19.81 -52.77
C PRO A 44 -56.20 19.12 -51.40
N ILE A 45 -55.13 19.07 -50.60
CA ILE A 45 -55.15 18.49 -49.24
C ILE A 45 -56.07 19.31 -48.33
N LYS A 46 -55.92 20.65 -48.33
CA LYS A 46 -56.74 21.56 -47.53
C LYS A 46 -58.21 21.47 -47.95
N THR A 47 -58.45 21.47 -49.26
CA THR A 47 -59.79 21.47 -49.85
C THR A 47 -60.56 20.20 -49.53
N GLU A 48 -59.94 19.03 -49.74
CA GLU A 48 -60.60 17.74 -49.54
C GLU A 48 -60.82 17.45 -48.04
N LEU A 49 -59.87 17.85 -47.17
CA LEU A 49 -60.01 17.69 -45.72
C LEU A 49 -60.88 18.76 -45.06
N LYS A 50 -61.37 19.75 -45.83
CA LYS A 50 -62.16 20.89 -45.35
C LYS A 50 -61.50 21.63 -44.17
N ALA A 51 -60.18 21.78 -44.25
CA ALA A 51 -59.39 22.44 -43.23
C ALA A 51 -59.30 23.95 -43.46
N GLU A 52 -59.16 24.73 -42.37
CA GLU A 52 -59.06 26.20 -42.44
C GLU A 52 -57.74 26.67 -43.09
N SER A 53 -56.69 25.84 -43.01
CA SER A 53 -55.36 26.12 -43.56
C SER A 53 -54.65 24.83 -43.97
N ILE A 54 -53.57 24.95 -44.74
CA ILE A 54 -52.74 23.79 -45.06
C ILE A 54 -52.07 23.21 -43.80
N GLU A 55 -51.62 24.04 -42.86
CA GLU A 55 -51.02 23.58 -41.61
C GLU A 55 -52.00 22.77 -40.76
N SER A 56 -53.27 23.20 -40.68
CA SER A 56 -54.30 22.46 -39.94
C SER A 56 -54.65 21.14 -40.65
N ALA A 57 -54.65 21.11 -41.98
CA ALA A 57 -54.81 19.89 -42.77
C ALA A 57 -53.68 18.89 -42.52
N LEU A 58 -52.42 19.34 -42.55
CA LEU A 58 -51.25 18.49 -42.29
C LEU A 58 -51.22 17.99 -40.85
N LYS A 59 -51.54 18.83 -39.87
CA LYS A 59 -51.64 18.43 -38.46
C LYS A 59 -52.74 17.37 -38.24
N LEU A 60 -53.86 17.49 -38.95
CA LEU A 60 -54.91 16.47 -38.94
C LEU A 60 -54.39 15.15 -39.50
N LEU A 61 -53.68 15.17 -40.64
CA LEU A 61 -53.05 13.99 -41.23
C LEU A 61 -52.02 13.35 -40.28
N GLU A 62 -51.15 14.13 -39.63
CA GLU A 62 -50.20 13.63 -38.63
C GLU A 62 -50.93 12.95 -37.45
N THR A 63 -51.99 13.58 -36.95
CA THR A 63 -52.80 13.03 -35.84
C THR A 63 -53.47 11.71 -36.25
N LYS A 64 -54.03 11.65 -37.46
CA LYS A 64 -54.64 10.44 -38.00
C LYS A 64 -53.60 9.36 -38.29
N LEU A 65 -52.41 9.72 -38.73
CA LEU A 65 -51.32 8.79 -38.94
C LEU A 65 -50.94 8.09 -37.64
N ILE A 66 -50.85 8.80 -36.52
CA ILE A 66 -50.57 8.22 -35.20
C ILE A 66 -51.63 7.17 -34.85
N PHE A 67 -52.91 7.53 -35.01
CA PHE A 67 -54.03 6.63 -34.76
C PHE A 67 -53.96 5.36 -35.63
N PHE A 68 -53.89 5.49 -36.95
CA PHE A 68 -53.91 4.34 -37.86
C PHE A 68 -52.64 3.48 -37.79
N SER A 69 -51.50 4.08 -37.42
CA SER A 69 -50.25 3.33 -37.21
C SER A 69 -50.29 2.48 -35.94
N SER A 70 -51.04 2.90 -34.91
CA SER A 70 -51.23 2.11 -33.68
C SER A 70 -52.14 0.88 -33.84
N CYS A 71 -52.94 0.81 -34.92
CA CYS A 71 -53.91 -0.25 -35.17
C CYS A 71 -53.31 -1.43 -35.95
N ASN A 72 -52.19 -2.02 -35.47
CA ASN A 72 -51.46 -3.08 -36.20
C ASN A 72 -51.12 -2.69 -37.66
N PHE A 73 -50.77 -1.41 -37.86
CA PHE A 73 -50.44 -0.80 -39.15
C PHE A 73 -51.56 -0.92 -40.23
N HIS A 74 -52.47 0.04 -40.23
CA HIS A 74 -53.56 0.11 -41.21
C HIS A 74 -53.06 0.64 -42.58
N PRO A 75 -53.54 0.15 -43.74
CA PRO A 75 -53.12 0.62 -45.07
C PRO A 75 -53.24 2.13 -45.28
N ILE A 76 -54.24 2.76 -44.64
CA ILE A 76 -54.44 4.22 -44.64
C ILE A 76 -53.19 4.98 -44.17
N SER A 77 -52.43 4.45 -43.19
CA SER A 77 -51.18 5.06 -42.73
C SER A 77 -50.18 5.25 -43.85
N ALA A 78 -50.14 4.33 -44.82
CA ALA A 78 -49.22 4.40 -45.95
C ALA A 78 -49.60 5.53 -46.92
N SER A 79 -50.90 5.67 -47.23
CA SER A 79 -51.42 6.77 -48.04
C SER A 79 -51.19 8.13 -47.37
N ILE A 80 -51.47 8.24 -46.06
CA ILE A 80 -51.21 9.48 -45.31
C ILE A 80 -49.72 9.84 -45.35
N THR A 81 -48.84 8.86 -45.11
CA THR A 81 -47.39 9.10 -45.07
C THR A 81 -46.87 9.55 -46.44
N LYS A 82 -47.38 8.95 -47.53
CA LYS A 82 -47.08 9.39 -48.90
C LYS A 82 -47.52 10.84 -49.13
N ILE A 83 -48.75 11.20 -48.76
CA ILE A 83 -49.27 12.58 -48.88
C ILE A 83 -48.41 13.56 -48.06
N LEU A 84 -48.09 13.22 -46.81
CA LEU A 84 -47.27 14.05 -45.93
C LEU A 84 -45.86 14.26 -46.48
N ALA A 85 -45.21 13.21 -46.99
CA ALA A 85 -43.88 13.32 -47.60
C ALA A 85 -43.88 14.36 -48.74
N PHE A 86 -44.83 14.26 -49.67
CA PHE A 86 -44.94 15.24 -50.76
C PHE A 86 -45.28 16.64 -50.26
N ALA A 87 -46.21 16.75 -49.31
CA ALA A 87 -46.62 18.06 -48.82
C ALA A 87 -45.46 18.81 -48.14
N TYR A 88 -44.63 18.11 -47.37
CA TYR A 88 -43.44 18.71 -46.75
C TYR A 88 -42.34 19.01 -47.76
N HIS A 89 -42.23 18.23 -48.85
CA HIS A 89 -41.33 18.56 -49.95
C HIS A 89 -41.71 19.91 -50.59
N VAL A 90 -42.99 20.10 -50.97
CA VAL A 90 -43.48 21.34 -51.59
C VAL A 90 -43.32 22.55 -50.66
N ARG A 91 -43.46 22.35 -49.35
CA ARG A 91 -43.27 23.42 -48.35
C ARG A 91 -41.81 23.66 -47.96
N ASN A 92 -40.84 22.96 -48.57
CA ASN A 92 -39.43 23.00 -48.21
C ASN A 92 -39.16 22.65 -46.72
N GLU A 93 -40.03 21.87 -46.08
CA GLU A 93 -39.83 21.32 -44.73
C GLU A 93 -38.99 20.04 -44.83
N ASN A 94 -37.70 20.19 -45.16
CA ASN A 94 -36.81 19.09 -45.55
C ASN A 94 -36.68 17.99 -44.49
N GLU A 95 -36.64 18.32 -43.20
CA GLU A 95 -36.51 17.31 -42.12
C GLU A 95 -37.66 16.31 -42.16
N LYS A 96 -38.88 16.82 -42.27
CA LYS A 96 -40.09 16.01 -42.34
C LYS A 96 -40.19 15.28 -43.67
N PHE A 97 -39.84 15.92 -44.78
CA PHE A 97 -39.78 15.24 -46.08
C PHE A 97 -38.88 14.01 -46.02
N ILE A 98 -37.66 14.14 -45.48
CA ILE A 98 -36.73 13.03 -45.34
C ILE A 98 -37.30 11.95 -44.40
N LEU A 99 -37.83 12.33 -43.24
CA LEU A 99 -38.38 11.39 -42.27
C LEU A 99 -39.57 10.59 -42.83
N TYR A 100 -40.53 11.25 -43.48
CA TYR A 100 -41.67 10.56 -44.11
C TYR A 100 -41.27 9.82 -45.39
N GLY A 101 -40.30 10.31 -46.15
CA GLY A 101 -39.77 9.65 -47.34
C GLY A 101 -39.11 8.31 -47.02
N PHE A 102 -38.25 8.27 -45.99
CA PHE A 102 -37.67 7.00 -45.51
C PHE A 102 -38.75 6.02 -45.00
N LYS A 103 -39.83 6.52 -44.38
CA LYS A 103 -40.99 5.68 -44.03
C LYS A 103 -41.66 5.08 -45.27
N CYS A 104 -41.92 5.89 -46.30
CA CYS A 104 -42.55 5.45 -47.54
C CYS A 104 -41.79 4.30 -48.22
N ILE A 105 -40.46 4.28 -48.12
CA ILE A 105 -39.60 3.27 -48.75
C ILE A 105 -39.29 2.08 -47.82
N SER A 106 -39.78 2.10 -46.58
CA SER A 106 -39.59 0.97 -45.65
C SER A 106 -40.48 -0.24 -46.02
N PRO A 107 -40.06 -1.48 -45.72
CA PRO A 107 -40.82 -2.68 -46.07
C PRO A 107 -42.25 -2.71 -45.51
N LEU A 108 -42.48 -2.08 -44.35
CA LEU A 108 -43.80 -2.01 -43.73
C LEU A 108 -44.80 -1.25 -44.60
N TYR A 109 -44.37 -0.12 -45.17
CA TYR A 109 -45.17 0.76 -46.01
C TYR A 109 -45.28 0.27 -47.46
N GLN A 110 -44.22 -0.36 -47.96
CA GLN A 110 -44.12 -0.92 -49.30
C GLN A 110 -45.06 -2.11 -49.55
N ARG A 111 -45.71 -2.66 -48.51
CA ARG A 111 -46.85 -3.58 -48.67
C ARG A 111 -48.06 -2.94 -49.36
N PHE A 112 -48.18 -1.62 -49.28
CA PHE A 112 -49.33 -0.86 -49.78
C PHE A 112 -48.93 0.26 -50.76
N LEU A 113 -47.62 0.50 -50.93
CA LEU A 113 -47.06 1.52 -51.82
C LEU A 113 -46.18 0.88 -52.88
N SER A 114 -46.09 1.51 -54.05
CA SER A 114 -45.25 1.02 -55.15
C SER A 114 -43.76 1.02 -54.80
N SER A 115 -43.04 -0.02 -55.24
CA SER A 115 -41.57 -0.12 -55.16
C SER A 115 -40.85 0.92 -55.99
N GLU A 116 -41.49 1.45 -57.04
CA GLU A 116 -40.93 2.54 -57.86
C GLU A 116 -40.65 3.79 -57.03
N LEU A 117 -41.41 4.02 -55.94
CA LEU A 117 -41.19 5.15 -55.02
C LEU A 117 -39.81 5.10 -54.37
N GLN A 118 -39.23 3.90 -54.17
CA GLN A 118 -37.87 3.78 -53.66
C GLN A 118 -36.88 4.45 -54.60
N SER A 119 -36.95 4.11 -55.89
CA SER A 119 -36.06 4.69 -56.90
C SER A 119 -36.25 6.20 -57.05
N VAL A 120 -37.50 6.68 -56.99
CA VAL A 120 -37.81 8.12 -57.10
C VAL A 120 -37.22 8.86 -55.90
N PHE A 121 -37.50 8.41 -54.68
CA PHE A 121 -37.03 9.07 -53.47
C PHE A 121 -35.50 9.08 -53.39
N LEU A 122 -34.85 7.95 -53.65
CA LEU A 122 -33.39 7.86 -53.62
C LEU A 122 -32.72 8.79 -54.65
N LYS A 123 -33.31 8.95 -55.85
CA LYS A 123 -32.81 9.91 -56.87
C LYS A 123 -33.00 11.38 -56.47
N THR A 124 -33.92 11.68 -55.55
CA THR A 124 -34.16 13.04 -55.06
C THR A 124 -33.19 13.43 -53.94
N LEU A 125 -32.69 12.48 -53.15
CA LEU A 125 -31.79 12.74 -52.01
C LEU A 125 -30.57 13.64 -52.34
N PRO A 126 -29.87 13.48 -53.49
CA PRO A 126 -28.72 14.34 -53.84
C PRO A 126 -29.08 15.82 -53.99
N SER A 127 -30.34 16.14 -54.28
CA SER A 127 -30.82 17.52 -54.47
C SER A 127 -31.29 18.18 -53.18
N CYS A 128 -31.33 17.43 -52.07
CA CYS A 128 -31.75 17.96 -50.78
C CYS A 128 -30.64 18.81 -50.13
N PRO A 129 -31.01 19.88 -49.39
CA PRO A 129 -30.03 20.69 -48.66
C PRO A 129 -29.45 19.93 -47.46
N ALA A 130 -28.33 20.44 -46.95
CA ALA A 130 -27.68 19.89 -45.78
C ALA A 130 -28.59 19.87 -44.55
N ILE A 131 -28.81 18.67 -44.01
CA ILE A 131 -29.74 18.47 -42.89
C ILE A 131 -29.37 17.26 -42.05
N THR A 132 -29.59 17.36 -40.74
CA THR A 132 -29.49 16.24 -39.82
C THR A 132 -30.89 15.86 -39.34
N VAL A 133 -31.22 14.57 -39.41
CA VAL A 133 -32.54 14.04 -39.05
C VAL A 133 -32.37 12.98 -37.97
N ASP A 134 -32.98 13.21 -36.82
CA ASP A 134 -32.98 12.25 -35.72
C ASP A 134 -34.03 11.15 -35.96
N ILE A 135 -33.57 9.89 -36.01
CA ILE A 135 -34.43 8.71 -36.14
C ILE A 135 -34.63 8.09 -34.76
N SER A 136 -35.82 8.35 -34.20
CA SER A 136 -36.24 7.88 -32.87
C SER A 136 -37.14 6.64 -32.91
N GLN A 137 -37.47 6.10 -34.09
CA GLN A 137 -38.29 4.90 -34.25
C GLN A 137 -37.77 4.04 -35.41
N ILE A 138 -37.36 2.79 -35.14
CA ILE A 138 -36.79 1.88 -36.16
C ILE A 138 -37.87 1.19 -36.99
N SER A 139 -39.07 0.98 -36.44
CA SER A 139 -40.10 0.11 -37.04
C SER A 139 -40.53 0.53 -38.46
N SER A 140 -40.21 1.74 -38.87
CA SER A 140 -40.52 2.31 -40.19
C SER A 140 -39.27 2.78 -40.94
N PHE A 141 -38.08 2.28 -40.58
CA PHE A 141 -36.80 2.62 -41.22
C PHE A 141 -36.41 1.51 -42.20
N PRO A 142 -35.89 1.83 -43.40
CA PRO A 142 -35.57 0.82 -44.42
C PRO A 142 -34.24 0.08 -44.19
N PHE A 143 -33.62 0.25 -43.03
CA PHE A 143 -32.37 -0.41 -42.66
C PHE A 143 -32.51 -1.09 -41.30
N ASP A 144 -32.13 -2.37 -41.23
CA ASP A 144 -31.96 -3.08 -39.98
C ASP A 144 -30.56 -2.79 -39.44
N ILE A 145 -30.48 -2.09 -38.31
CA ILE A 145 -29.22 -1.71 -37.68
C ILE A 145 -29.08 -2.47 -36.37
N SER A 146 -27.91 -3.07 -36.17
CA SER A 146 -27.53 -3.61 -34.88
C SER A 146 -26.13 -3.15 -34.49
N ALA A 147 -25.96 -2.70 -33.26
CA ALA A 147 -24.67 -2.24 -32.75
C ALA A 147 -24.43 -2.65 -31.30
N GLY A 148 -23.16 -2.70 -30.90
CA GLY A 148 -22.73 -2.94 -29.53
C GLY A 148 -21.21 -3.12 -29.44
N PHE A 149 -20.68 -3.18 -28.24
CA PHE A 149 -19.28 -3.50 -27.98
C PHE A 149 -19.06 -5.01 -27.98
N ALA A 150 -17.90 -5.45 -28.46
CA ALA A 150 -17.54 -6.86 -28.45
C ALA A 150 -17.27 -7.36 -27.01
N ASN A 151 -16.69 -6.50 -26.17
CA ASN A 151 -16.30 -6.83 -24.80
C ASN A 151 -17.00 -5.91 -23.78
N MET A 152 -17.40 -6.47 -22.65
CA MET A 152 -17.94 -5.70 -21.52
C MET A 152 -16.86 -4.89 -20.80
N MET A 153 -15.60 -5.32 -20.89
CA MET A 153 -14.46 -4.61 -20.35
C MET A 153 -13.31 -4.59 -21.36
N SER A 154 -12.56 -3.49 -21.39
CA SER A 154 -11.37 -3.31 -22.22
C SER A 154 -10.21 -2.86 -21.34
N SER A 155 -9.00 -3.30 -21.67
CA SER A 155 -7.78 -2.73 -21.10
C SER A 155 -7.62 -1.30 -21.58
N PRO A 156 -7.06 -0.40 -20.77
CA PRO A 156 -6.86 0.99 -21.20
C PRO A 156 -5.82 1.12 -22.32
N SER A 157 -4.88 0.17 -22.44
CA SER A 157 -3.93 0.07 -23.56
C SER A 157 -4.57 -0.27 -24.90
N ASP A 158 -5.76 -0.89 -24.90
CA ASP A 158 -6.37 -1.47 -26.09
C ASP A 158 -7.47 -0.57 -26.62
N ASP A 159 -7.60 -0.49 -27.95
CA ASP A 159 -8.77 0.13 -28.56
C ASP A 159 -10.06 -0.63 -28.19
N VAL A 160 -11.14 0.11 -28.02
CA VAL A 160 -12.45 -0.46 -27.74
C VAL A 160 -13.00 -1.16 -28.98
N SER A 161 -13.17 -2.48 -28.89
CA SER A 161 -13.74 -3.29 -29.97
C SER A 161 -15.26 -3.06 -30.11
N PHE A 162 -15.69 -2.62 -31.29
CA PHE A 162 -17.08 -2.31 -31.61
C PHE A 162 -17.61 -3.23 -32.72
N LEU A 163 -18.91 -3.51 -32.67
CA LEU A 163 -19.62 -4.36 -33.61
C LEU A 163 -20.74 -3.55 -34.26
N LEU A 164 -20.74 -3.50 -35.59
CA LEU A 164 -21.82 -2.89 -36.37
C LEU A 164 -22.35 -3.90 -37.39
N THR A 165 -23.66 -4.03 -37.46
CA THR A 165 -24.35 -4.69 -38.55
C THR A 165 -25.35 -3.71 -39.15
N VAL A 166 -25.29 -3.55 -40.47
CA VAL A 166 -26.30 -2.82 -41.23
C VAL A 166 -26.81 -3.72 -42.33
N ARG A 167 -28.13 -3.85 -42.44
CA ARG A 167 -28.78 -4.56 -43.53
C ARG A 167 -29.74 -3.64 -44.26
N SER A 168 -29.57 -3.52 -45.57
CA SER A 168 -30.55 -2.88 -46.45
C SER A 168 -31.79 -3.75 -46.55
N LEU A 169 -32.98 -3.17 -46.46
CA LEU A 169 -34.24 -3.85 -46.74
C LEU A 169 -34.86 -3.35 -48.07
N LEU A 170 -34.09 -2.58 -48.83
CA LEU A 170 -34.52 -1.95 -50.07
C LEU A 170 -34.32 -2.87 -51.26
N GLU A 171 -35.13 -2.62 -52.29
CA GLU A 171 -35.08 -3.29 -53.59
C GLU A 171 -34.01 -2.67 -54.52
N TYR A 172 -33.52 -1.48 -54.16
CA TYR A 172 -32.52 -0.71 -54.90
C TYR A 172 -31.26 -0.55 -54.04
N GLU A 173 -30.12 -0.32 -54.70
CA GLU A 173 -28.87 0.01 -54.03
C GLU A 173 -28.92 1.41 -53.41
N VAL A 174 -28.23 1.57 -52.28
CA VAL A 174 -28.06 2.85 -51.59
C VAL A 174 -26.60 3.05 -51.27
N THR A 175 -26.08 4.23 -51.62
CA THR A 175 -24.71 4.64 -51.30
C THR A 175 -24.72 5.57 -50.10
N PHE A 176 -23.90 5.24 -49.11
CA PHE A 176 -23.59 6.08 -47.96
C PHE A 176 -22.21 6.68 -48.16
N ASP A 177 -22.04 7.97 -47.86
CA ASP A 177 -20.74 8.63 -47.89
C ASP A 177 -19.90 8.23 -46.68
N SER A 178 -20.55 8.03 -45.54
CA SER A 178 -19.92 7.50 -44.34
C SER A 178 -20.95 6.95 -43.36
N ILE A 179 -20.48 6.04 -42.49
CA ILE A 179 -21.20 5.57 -41.33
C ILE A 179 -20.32 5.81 -40.11
N SER A 180 -20.85 6.48 -39.10
CA SER A 180 -20.13 6.84 -37.88
C SER A 180 -20.91 6.42 -36.64
N VAL A 181 -20.21 6.16 -35.54
CA VAL A 181 -20.79 5.94 -34.22
C VAL A 181 -20.47 7.13 -33.33
N THR A 182 -21.47 7.63 -32.60
CA THR A 182 -21.25 8.59 -31.52
C THR A 182 -21.35 7.83 -30.20
N VAL A 183 -20.32 7.96 -29.38
CA VAL A 183 -20.24 7.34 -28.06
C VAL A 183 -20.10 8.40 -26.98
N ASP A 184 -20.73 8.14 -25.84
CA ASP A 184 -20.60 8.94 -24.64
C ASP A 184 -19.63 8.26 -23.68
N HIS A 185 -18.76 9.03 -23.04
CA HIS A 185 -17.83 8.53 -22.03
C HIS A 185 -18.11 9.21 -20.69
N THR A 186 -18.02 8.48 -19.58
CA THR A 186 -18.35 9.02 -18.25
C THR A 186 -17.50 10.21 -17.79
N LYS A 187 -16.28 10.36 -18.34
CA LYS A 187 -15.34 11.42 -17.94
C LYS A 187 -14.98 12.39 -19.06
N ASP A 188 -15.38 12.09 -20.29
CA ASP A 188 -15.08 12.91 -21.46
C ASP A 188 -16.35 13.40 -22.14
N LYS A 189 -16.19 14.34 -23.07
CA LYS A 189 -17.27 14.72 -23.98
C LYS A 189 -17.54 13.58 -24.96
N SER A 190 -18.77 13.52 -25.45
CA SER A 190 -19.14 12.59 -26.53
C SER A 190 -18.18 12.72 -27.71
N SER A 191 -17.82 11.59 -28.29
CA SER A 191 -16.91 11.51 -29.44
C SER A 191 -17.58 10.76 -30.58
N THR A 192 -17.26 11.16 -31.81
CA THR A 192 -17.78 10.53 -33.02
C THR A 192 -16.65 9.87 -33.78
N HIS A 193 -16.81 8.59 -34.09
CA HIS A 193 -15.81 7.75 -34.73
C HIS A 193 -16.37 7.24 -36.06
N GLN A 194 -15.63 7.43 -37.14
CA GLN A 194 -16.03 6.93 -38.45
C GLN A 194 -15.76 5.43 -38.54
N ILE A 195 -16.81 4.64 -38.80
CA ILE A 195 -16.75 3.18 -38.88
C ILE A 195 -16.51 2.71 -40.31
N LEU A 196 -17.18 3.35 -41.26
CA LEU A 196 -17.06 3.07 -42.68
C LEU A 196 -16.96 4.40 -43.43
N GLY A 197 -16.08 4.43 -44.43
CA GLY A 197 -16.12 5.45 -45.48
C GLY A 197 -17.26 5.20 -46.47
N GLN A 198 -17.05 5.67 -47.70
CA GLN A 198 -18.04 5.51 -48.76
C GLN A 198 -18.32 4.02 -48.98
N THR A 199 -19.59 3.64 -48.91
CA THR A 199 -20.01 2.25 -49.06
C THR A 199 -21.37 2.17 -49.74
N THR A 200 -21.54 1.18 -50.60
CA THR A 200 -22.80 0.92 -51.29
C THR A 200 -23.38 -0.38 -50.74
N LEU A 201 -24.63 -0.32 -50.26
CA LEU A 201 -25.39 -1.50 -49.87
C LEU A 201 -26.25 -1.95 -51.05
N GLU A 202 -25.98 -3.16 -51.54
CA GLU A 202 -26.81 -3.82 -52.55
C GLU A 202 -28.17 -4.24 -51.95
N ARG A 203 -29.07 -4.66 -52.85
CA ARG A 203 -30.41 -5.14 -52.49
C ARG A 203 -30.34 -6.24 -51.43
N HIS A 204 -31.06 -6.04 -50.33
CA HIS A 204 -31.14 -6.96 -49.18
C HIS A 204 -29.80 -7.33 -48.53
N GLN A 205 -28.70 -6.65 -48.89
CA GLN A 205 -27.36 -6.96 -48.43
C GLN A 205 -27.22 -6.65 -46.94
N ARG A 206 -26.49 -7.52 -46.24
CA ARG A 206 -26.07 -7.31 -44.86
C ARG A 206 -24.56 -7.13 -44.82
N VAL A 207 -24.11 -6.00 -44.27
CA VAL A 207 -22.70 -5.72 -43.98
C VAL A 207 -22.47 -5.83 -42.49
N LYS A 208 -21.37 -6.46 -42.10
CA LYS A 208 -20.92 -6.58 -40.72
C LYS A 208 -19.51 -6.02 -40.62
N GLN A 209 -19.29 -5.17 -39.62
CA GLN A 209 -18.01 -4.53 -39.34
C GLN A 209 -17.59 -4.76 -37.90
N TYR A 210 -16.28 -4.80 -37.71
CA TYR A 210 -15.60 -5.01 -36.44
C TYR A 210 -14.54 -3.91 -36.22
N PRO A 211 -14.93 -2.63 -36.23
CA PRO A 211 -13.99 -1.53 -36.03
C PRO A 211 -13.46 -1.50 -34.58
N THR A 212 -12.33 -0.84 -34.41
CA THR A 212 -11.79 -0.47 -33.10
C THR A 212 -11.94 1.04 -32.88
N LEU A 213 -12.23 1.45 -31.66
CA LEU A 213 -12.40 2.86 -31.29
C LEU A 213 -11.22 3.26 -30.39
N PRO A 214 -10.43 4.28 -30.76
CA PRO A 214 -9.25 4.73 -29.99
C PRO A 214 -9.70 5.52 -28.75
N ILE A 215 -10.14 4.79 -27.73
CA ILE A 215 -10.66 5.34 -26.47
C ILE A 215 -9.96 4.61 -25.33
N HIS A 216 -8.98 5.29 -24.72
CA HIS A 216 -8.07 4.69 -23.73
C HIS A 216 -8.34 5.19 -22.30
N ARG A 217 -9.18 6.22 -22.15
CA ARG A 217 -9.42 6.83 -20.83
C ARG A 217 -10.28 5.91 -19.95
N PRO A 218 -9.85 5.61 -18.70
CA PRO A 218 -10.63 4.77 -17.79
C PRO A 218 -12.01 5.36 -17.47
N GLY A 219 -13.05 4.53 -17.62
CA GLY A 219 -14.45 4.90 -17.42
C GLY A 219 -15.40 4.00 -18.19
N VAL A 220 -16.68 4.40 -18.29
CA VAL A 220 -17.70 3.65 -19.03
C VAL A 220 -18.02 4.37 -20.33
N VAL A 221 -17.99 3.60 -21.43
CA VAL A 221 -18.38 4.04 -22.77
C VAL A 221 -19.75 3.46 -23.10
N THR A 222 -20.66 4.31 -23.57
CA THR A 222 -22.00 3.92 -24.07
C THR A 222 -22.22 4.42 -25.49
N ILE A 223 -22.97 3.66 -26.27
CA ILE A 223 -23.34 4.08 -27.63
C ILE A 223 -24.51 5.06 -27.52
N ASN A 224 -24.34 6.25 -28.07
CA ASN A 224 -25.38 7.28 -28.10
C ASN A 224 -26.20 7.18 -29.39
N SER A 225 -25.52 7.10 -30.54
CA SER A 225 -26.19 6.99 -31.84
C SER A 225 -25.30 6.45 -32.95
N ILE A 226 -25.93 6.00 -34.04
CA ILE A 226 -25.28 5.63 -35.30
C ILE A 226 -25.71 6.63 -36.37
N SER A 227 -24.75 7.32 -36.98
CA SER A 227 -24.98 8.32 -38.01
C SER A 227 -24.68 7.76 -39.39
N PHE A 228 -25.63 7.92 -40.33
CA PHE A 228 -25.47 7.57 -41.75
C PHE A 228 -25.47 8.85 -42.56
N LYS A 229 -24.40 9.12 -43.29
CA LYS A 229 -24.33 10.24 -44.21
C LYS A 229 -24.70 9.77 -45.62
N LEU A 230 -25.74 10.37 -46.21
CA LEU A 230 -26.13 10.19 -47.60
C LEU A 230 -26.18 11.55 -48.27
N HIS A 231 -25.17 11.87 -49.09
CA HIS A 231 -24.98 13.21 -49.62
C HIS A 231 -24.90 14.24 -48.48
N GLU A 232 -25.70 15.29 -48.57
CA GLU A 232 -25.76 16.34 -47.55
C GLU A 232 -26.69 15.99 -46.36
N ILE A 233 -27.30 14.79 -46.36
CA ILE A 233 -28.23 14.35 -45.32
C ILE A 233 -27.52 13.44 -44.31
N VAL A 234 -27.65 13.75 -43.01
CA VAL A 234 -27.18 12.90 -41.91
C VAL A 234 -28.36 12.31 -41.17
N LEU A 235 -28.49 10.98 -41.18
CA LEU A 235 -29.49 10.26 -40.42
C LEU A 235 -28.89 9.79 -39.10
N ASN A 236 -29.37 10.35 -37.99
CA ASN A 236 -28.87 10.05 -36.66
C ASN A 236 -29.80 9.06 -35.94
N VAL A 237 -29.41 7.79 -35.94
CA VAL A 237 -30.22 6.68 -35.43
C VAL A 237 -29.91 6.45 -33.95
N LYS A 238 -30.87 6.78 -33.07
CA LYS A 238 -30.71 6.67 -31.61
C LYS A 238 -31.21 5.34 -31.04
N ILE A 239 -32.10 4.66 -31.75
CA ILE A 239 -32.60 3.34 -31.36
C ILE A 239 -32.11 2.36 -32.42
N PHE A 240 -31.45 1.29 -32.00
CA PHE A 240 -30.99 0.17 -32.85
C PHE A 240 -31.09 -1.13 -32.05
N LYS A 241 -30.95 -2.28 -32.72
CA LYS A 241 -30.95 -3.57 -32.03
C LYS A 241 -29.58 -3.82 -31.38
N GLU A 242 -29.56 -4.21 -30.11
CA GLU A 242 -28.29 -4.51 -29.43
C GLU A 242 -27.66 -5.82 -29.97
N ILE A 243 -26.35 -5.79 -30.22
CA ILE A 243 -25.51 -6.98 -30.47
C ILE A 243 -24.26 -6.91 -29.59
N GLY A 244 -24.00 -7.94 -28.78
CA GLY A 244 -22.93 -7.85 -27.78
C GLY A 244 -23.36 -7.00 -26.58
N TYR A 245 -22.54 -6.02 -26.18
CA TYR A 245 -22.78 -5.20 -24.99
C TYR A 245 -23.15 -3.75 -25.34
N HIS A 246 -24.19 -3.20 -24.72
CA HIS A 246 -24.58 -1.79 -24.90
C HIS A 246 -23.55 -0.80 -24.32
N LYS A 247 -22.76 -1.25 -23.34
CA LYS A 247 -21.72 -0.46 -22.68
C LYS A 247 -20.45 -1.29 -22.51
N THR A 248 -19.30 -0.63 -22.51
CA THR A 248 -18.02 -1.23 -22.14
C THR A 248 -17.33 -0.39 -21.07
N SER A 249 -16.61 -1.04 -20.17
CA SER A 249 -15.82 -0.37 -19.13
C SER A 249 -14.35 -0.46 -19.48
N ILE A 250 -13.70 0.67 -19.66
CA ILE A 250 -12.25 0.76 -19.77
C ILE A 250 -11.69 0.76 -18.36
N LYS A 251 -10.89 -0.24 -18.02
CA LYS A 251 -10.31 -0.36 -16.68
C LYS A 251 -9.21 0.68 -16.46
N PRO A 252 -8.89 1.03 -15.20
CA PRO A 252 -7.72 1.83 -14.90
C PRO A 252 -6.41 1.05 -15.12
N TYR A 253 -5.32 1.78 -15.38
CA TYR A 253 -4.00 1.21 -15.72
C TYR A 253 -3.37 0.41 -14.58
N ASP A 254 -3.76 0.65 -13.32
CA ASP A 254 -3.38 -0.14 -12.15
C ASP A 254 -3.90 -1.59 -12.18
N THR A 255 -4.89 -1.89 -13.03
CA THR A 255 -5.36 -3.26 -13.25
C THR A 255 -4.54 -4.02 -14.30
N GLU A 256 -3.75 -3.31 -15.11
CA GLU A 256 -2.87 -3.85 -16.13
C GLU A 256 -1.43 -3.93 -15.61
N CYS A 257 -0.94 -2.80 -15.06
CA CYS A 257 0.35 -2.69 -14.39
C CYS A 257 0.32 -3.39 -13.03
N LYS A 258 1.31 -4.23 -12.74
CA LYS A 258 1.46 -4.84 -11.42
C LYS A 258 2.54 -4.11 -10.65
N PHE A 259 2.11 -3.25 -9.74
CA PHE A 259 3.00 -2.54 -8.84
C PHE A 259 3.22 -3.34 -7.56
N GLU A 260 4.49 -3.59 -7.23
CA GLU A 260 4.90 -4.35 -6.06
C GLU A 260 6.01 -3.60 -5.33
N ILE A 261 5.92 -3.58 -4.00
CA ILE A 261 6.95 -3.06 -3.10
C ILE A 261 7.46 -4.25 -2.31
N ILE A 262 8.76 -4.50 -2.40
CA ILE A 262 9.45 -5.60 -1.72
C ILE A 262 10.44 -4.98 -0.73
N GLN A 263 10.29 -5.36 0.53
CA GLN A 263 11.10 -4.82 1.63
C GLN A 263 11.17 -5.80 2.80
N PRO A 264 12.21 -5.74 3.64
CA PRO A 264 12.24 -6.42 4.93
C PRO A 264 11.19 -5.88 5.92
N ASP A 265 10.84 -6.68 6.93
CA ASP A 265 9.85 -6.31 7.95
C ASP A 265 10.31 -5.17 8.88
N PHE A 266 11.63 -5.04 9.08
CA PHE A 266 12.24 -4.01 9.93
C PHE A 266 13.60 -3.59 9.37
N GLY A 267 14.04 -2.39 9.76
CA GLY A 267 15.37 -1.85 9.45
C GLY A 267 16.32 -1.98 10.62
N VAL A 268 17.62 -1.89 10.35
CA VAL A 268 18.66 -1.89 11.38
C VAL A 268 19.48 -0.62 11.27
N THR A 269 19.81 -0.02 12.42
CA THR A 269 20.58 1.21 12.46
C THR A 269 21.95 1.05 11.80
N ASN A 270 22.35 2.04 11.00
CA ASN A 270 23.58 2.06 10.23
C ASN A 270 23.74 0.94 9.17
N VAL A 271 22.70 0.15 8.92
CA VAL A 271 22.66 -0.87 7.86
C VAL A 271 21.73 -0.38 6.75
N ASP A 272 22.13 -0.60 5.51
CA ASP A 272 21.29 -0.26 4.35
C ASP A 272 20.02 -1.13 4.34
N PHE A 273 18.87 -0.48 4.36
CA PHE A 273 17.56 -1.10 4.21
C PHE A 273 17.15 -1.05 2.73
N PRO A 274 17.06 -2.21 2.04
CA PRO A 274 16.69 -2.25 0.63
C PRO A 274 15.18 -2.14 0.46
N LEU A 275 14.75 -1.10 -0.25
CA LEU A 275 13.37 -0.89 -0.69
C LEU A 275 13.30 -1.09 -2.19
N LYS A 276 12.79 -2.25 -2.63
CA LYS A 276 12.68 -2.60 -4.04
C LYS A 276 11.28 -2.28 -4.56
N ILE A 277 11.21 -1.38 -5.53
CA ILE A 277 10.02 -0.95 -6.25
C ILE A 277 10.02 -1.65 -7.59
N LYS A 278 8.94 -2.38 -7.89
CA LYS A 278 8.80 -3.13 -9.13
C LYS A 278 7.47 -2.81 -9.79
N CYS A 279 7.50 -2.58 -11.10
CA CYS A 279 6.31 -2.43 -11.92
C CYS A 279 6.43 -3.35 -13.14
N ASP A 280 5.58 -4.38 -13.21
CA ASP A 280 5.46 -5.26 -14.37
C ASP A 280 4.29 -4.83 -15.27
N ASN A 281 4.33 -5.26 -16.54
CA ASN A 281 3.27 -5.07 -17.55
C ASN A 281 2.94 -3.61 -17.84
N ILE A 282 3.97 -2.76 -17.93
CA ILE A 282 3.78 -1.40 -18.42
C ILE A 282 3.36 -1.46 -19.91
N PRO A 283 2.27 -0.80 -20.31
CA PRO A 283 1.74 -0.88 -21.66
C PRO A 283 2.74 -0.30 -22.68
N GLU A 284 2.79 -0.93 -23.84
CA GLU A 284 3.65 -0.51 -24.94
C GLU A 284 3.11 0.79 -25.54
N GLY A 285 3.94 1.82 -25.65
CA GLY A 285 3.52 3.17 -26.06
C GLY A 285 3.32 4.16 -24.91
N ALA A 286 3.55 3.74 -23.65
CA ALA A 286 3.62 4.68 -22.53
C ALA A 286 4.67 5.77 -22.79
N GLU A 287 4.31 7.02 -22.51
CA GLU A 287 5.18 8.18 -22.74
C GLU A 287 6.18 8.34 -21.59
N SER A 288 5.72 8.18 -20.36
CA SER A 288 6.58 8.21 -19.18
C SER A 288 6.02 7.45 -17.98
N PHE A 289 6.93 6.98 -17.13
CA PHE A 289 6.65 6.43 -15.81
C PHE A 289 7.41 7.21 -14.75
N ILE A 290 6.73 7.71 -13.73
CA ILE A 290 7.29 8.52 -12.67
C ILE A 290 7.23 7.70 -11.38
N ILE A 291 8.35 7.59 -10.68
CA ILE A 291 8.43 7.03 -9.33
C ILE A 291 8.80 8.16 -8.38
N GLU A 292 8.03 8.31 -7.32
CA GLU A 292 8.28 9.27 -6.25
C GLU A 292 8.20 8.56 -4.90
N ALA A 293 9.24 8.68 -4.09
CA ALA A 293 9.29 8.13 -2.74
C ALA A 293 9.57 9.25 -1.74
N ILE A 294 8.77 9.31 -0.69
CA ILE A 294 8.84 10.33 0.36
C ILE A 294 9.00 9.63 1.71
N ILE A 295 10.04 10.02 2.45
CA ILE A 295 10.41 9.47 3.75
C ILE A 295 10.08 10.48 4.85
N ASN A 296 9.19 10.09 5.74
CA ASN A 296 8.84 10.85 6.93
C ASN A 296 9.34 10.09 8.15
N SER A 297 10.39 10.61 8.81
CA SER A 297 10.90 10.04 10.06
C SER A 297 10.92 11.09 11.18
N GLU A 298 10.61 10.65 12.39
CA GLU A 298 10.69 11.48 13.60
C GLU A 298 11.64 10.83 14.61
N PRO A 299 12.82 11.42 14.89
CA PRO A 299 13.43 12.59 14.22
C PRO A 299 13.86 12.28 12.76
N PRO A 300 14.03 13.31 11.88
CA PRO A 300 14.37 13.16 10.46
C PRO A 300 15.80 12.68 10.28
N THR A 301 16.01 11.39 10.53
CA THR A 301 17.33 10.76 10.64
C THR A 301 17.53 9.68 9.59
N CYS A 302 16.45 9.13 9.04
CA CYS A 302 16.50 8.18 7.95
C CYS A 302 16.56 8.92 6.61
N THR A 303 17.51 8.56 5.74
CA THR A 303 17.71 9.18 4.42
C THR A 303 17.86 8.13 3.32
N ILE A 304 17.63 8.53 2.07
CA ILE A 304 17.92 7.72 0.87
C ILE A 304 19.41 7.89 0.55
N LYS A 305 20.19 6.82 0.71
CA LYS A 305 21.66 6.84 0.65
C LYS A 305 22.22 7.45 -0.64
N GLU A 306 21.61 7.17 -1.78
CA GLU A 306 22.08 7.63 -3.10
C GLU A 306 22.05 9.16 -3.27
N ILE A 307 21.05 9.81 -2.66
CA ILE A 307 20.79 11.24 -2.83
C ILE A 307 20.97 12.05 -1.54
N ASN A 308 21.15 11.35 -0.41
CA ASN A 308 21.24 11.92 0.93
C ASN A 308 20.08 12.90 1.24
N ASP A 309 18.86 12.49 0.88
CA ASP A 309 17.64 13.29 1.02
C ASP A 309 16.49 12.41 1.51
N LEU A 310 15.38 13.05 1.91
CA LEU A 310 14.13 12.42 2.33
C LEU A 310 13.18 12.13 1.16
N GLN A 311 13.44 12.69 -0.02
CA GLN A 311 12.58 12.55 -1.19
C GLN A 311 13.37 12.12 -2.42
N PHE A 312 12.90 11.06 -3.07
CA PHE A 312 13.41 10.59 -4.36
C PHE A 312 12.34 10.77 -5.42
N LYS A 313 12.76 11.23 -6.61
CA LYS A 313 11.90 11.28 -7.78
C LYS A 313 12.68 10.93 -9.03
N GLU A 314 12.14 10.00 -9.82
CA GLU A 314 12.70 9.60 -11.10
C GLU A 314 11.59 9.55 -12.15
N THR A 315 11.89 10.10 -13.32
CA THR A 315 11.02 10.04 -14.50
C THR A 315 11.72 9.23 -15.57
N ILE A 316 11.07 8.16 -16.03
CA ILE A 316 11.55 7.26 -17.06
C ILE A 316 10.71 7.52 -18.31
N GLU A 317 11.31 8.13 -19.32
CA GLU A 317 10.66 8.34 -20.63
C GLU A 317 10.66 7.03 -21.44
N ASN A 318 9.57 6.78 -22.18
CA ASN A 318 9.36 5.56 -22.96
C ASN A 318 9.71 4.28 -22.16
N PRO A 319 9.04 4.07 -21.01
CA PRO A 319 9.41 3.03 -20.07
C PRO A 319 9.33 1.63 -20.69
N PRO A 320 10.27 0.72 -20.36
CA PRO A 320 10.18 -0.68 -20.74
C PRO A 320 8.99 -1.36 -20.04
N LYS A 321 8.61 -2.56 -20.51
CA LYS A 321 7.52 -3.37 -19.91
C LYS A 321 7.74 -3.73 -18.43
N LEU A 322 8.98 -3.69 -17.97
CA LEU A 322 9.39 -3.99 -16.60
C LEU A 322 10.32 -2.89 -16.09
N ILE A 323 9.94 -2.27 -14.99
CA ILE A 323 10.81 -1.37 -14.23
C ILE A 323 11.08 -1.99 -12.87
N GLU A 324 12.35 -2.02 -12.49
CA GLU A 324 12.81 -2.40 -11.16
C GLU A 324 13.78 -1.35 -10.64
N LYS A 325 13.49 -0.79 -9.47
CA LYS A 325 14.33 0.19 -8.79
C LYS A 325 14.53 -0.24 -7.34
N THR A 326 15.77 -0.22 -6.86
CA THR A 326 16.06 -0.44 -5.44
C THR A 326 16.55 0.87 -4.84
N LEU A 327 15.88 1.35 -3.80
CA LEU A 327 16.30 2.48 -2.98
C LEU A 327 16.92 1.94 -1.70
N LEU A 328 18.11 2.45 -1.33
CA LEU A 328 18.77 2.07 -0.08
C LEU A 328 18.50 3.15 0.98
N LEU A 329 17.79 2.78 2.04
CA LEU A 329 17.51 3.68 3.16
C LEU A 329 18.50 3.43 4.28
N ASN A 330 18.96 4.47 4.97
CA ASN A 330 19.85 4.33 6.11
C ASN A 330 19.41 5.26 7.24
N SER A 331 19.32 4.72 8.46
CA SER A 331 19.06 5.49 9.68
C SER A 331 20.17 5.26 10.70
N PRO A 332 20.80 6.33 11.25
CA PRO A 332 21.84 6.20 12.27
C PRO A 332 21.28 5.95 13.67
N LYS A 333 19.97 6.07 13.88
CA LYS A 333 19.30 5.96 15.19
C LYS A 333 18.01 5.17 15.08
N LYS A 334 17.57 4.61 16.22
CA LYS A 334 16.24 4.01 16.32
C LYS A 334 15.17 5.03 15.98
N CYS A 335 14.29 4.67 15.08
CA CYS A 335 13.18 5.52 14.68
C CYS A 335 12.07 4.68 14.03
N ASN A 336 10.89 5.27 13.94
CA ASN A 336 9.84 4.79 13.06
C ASN A 336 9.84 5.66 11.80
N VAL A 337 9.82 5.02 10.65
CA VAL A 337 9.89 5.68 9.35
C VAL A 337 8.61 5.36 8.60
N ASN A 338 7.85 6.39 8.23
CA ASN A 338 6.71 6.28 7.33
C ASN A 338 7.19 6.58 5.91
N ILE A 339 6.96 5.66 4.98
CA ILE A 339 7.39 5.77 3.60
C ILE A 339 6.12 5.82 2.75
N SER A 340 6.00 6.87 1.93
CA SER A 340 5.01 6.95 0.85
C SER A 340 5.71 6.73 -0.47
N ILE A 341 5.21 5.81 -1.28
CA ILE A 341 5.67 5.57 -2.65
C ILE A 341 4.51 5.83 -3.58
N GLN A 342 4.67 6.82 -4.43
CA GLN A 342 3.76 7.16 -5.51
C GLN A 342 4.37 6.72 -6.84
N TRP A 343 3.55 6.12 -7.70
CA TRP A 343 3.89 5.98 -9.11
C TRP A 343 2.84 6.66 -9.97
N SER A 344 3.29 7.19 -11.11
CA SER A 344 2.41 7.74 -12.13
C SER A 344 2.80 7.21 -13.52
N LEU A 345 1.81 6.86 -14.32
CA LEU A 345 1.97 6.45 -15.72
C LEU A 345 1.26 7.47 -16.61
N ILE A 346 2.00 8.01 -17.58
CA ILE A 346 1.47 8.87 -18.63
C ILE A 346 1.40 8.06 -19.93
N TYR A 347 0.19 7.89 -20.45
CA TYR A 347 -0.09 7.23 -21.72
C TYR A 347 -1.06 8.10 -22.51
N GLU A 348 -0.59 8.70 -23.59
CA GLU A 348 -1.33 9.69 -24.39
C GLU A 348 -1.93 10.82 -23.52
N THR A 349 -3.27 10.91 -23.47
CA THR A 349 -3.98 11.93 -22.70
C THR A 349 -4.29 11.51 -21.25
N VAL A 350 -3.88 10.32 -20.84
CA VAL A 350 -4.22 9.73 -19.55
C VAL A 350 -3.02 9.77 -18.62
N ASN A 351 -3.21 10.38 -17.44
CA ASN A 351 -2.28 10.28 -16.31
C ASN A 351 -2.96 9.47 -15.20
N THR A 352 -2.36 8.35 -14.83
CA THR A 352 -2.79 7.52 -13.70
C THR A 352 -1.78 7.63 -12.59
N THR A 353 -2.25 7.81 -11.37
CA THR A 353 -1.40 7.88 -10.17
C THR A 353 -1.90 6.89 -9.13
N HIS A 354 -0.98 6.25 -8.44
CA HIS A 354 -1.27 5.36 -7.33
C HIS A 354 -0.25 5.57 -6.22
N GLU A 355 -0.68 5.45 -4.98
CA GLU A 355 0.13 5.73 -3.79
C GLU A 355 0.00 4.59 -2.79
N ASN A 356 1.15 4.13 -2.28
CA ASN A 356 1.25 3.13 -1.22
C ASN A 356 2.03 3.72 -0.05
N THR A 357 1.48 3.57 1.16
CA THR A 357 2.12 4.02 2.40
C THR A 357 2.29 2.87 3.38
N PHE A 358 3.46 2.81 4.02
CA PHE A 358 3.77 1.82 5.05
C PHE A 358 4.78 2.38 6.05
N SER A 359 4.94 1.68 7.18
CA SER A 359 5.83 2.07 8.27
C SER A 359 6.89 0.99 8.49
N VAL A 360 8.13 1.41 8.74
CA VAL A 360 9.26 0.54 9.07
C VAL A 360 9.87 0.99 10.40
N HIS A 361 10.12 0.03 11.30
CA HIS A 361 10.84 0.29 12.54
C HIS A 361 12.32 0.01 12.36
N PHE A 362 13.19 0.97 12.68
CA PHE A 362 14.63 0.78 12.73
C PHE A 362 15.08 0.46 14.17
N SER A 363 15.71 -0.70 14.36
CA SER A 363 16.21 -1.18 15.66
C SER A 363 17.75 -1.25 15.67
N ASP A 364 18.35 -1.44 16.84
CA ASP A 364 19.80 -1.66 16.93
C ASP A 364 20.16 -3.07 16.49
N SER A 365 21.37 -3.21 15.93
CA SER A 365 21.93 -4.49 15.48
C SER A 365 22.01 -5.55 16.58
N PHE A 366 22.10 -5.13 17.84
CA PHE A 366 22.14 -6.02 19.01
C PHE A 366 21.24 -5.49 20.14
N ALA A 367 20.61 -6.40 20.85
CA ALA A 367 20.04 -6.14 22.17
C ALA A 367 21.02 -6.63 23.24
N THR A 368 21.27 -5.82 24.27
CA THR A 368 22.27 -6.15 25.29
C THR A 368 21.62 -6.30 26.66
N THR A 369 22.00 -7.33 27.40
CA THR A 369 21.63 -7.50 28.81
C THR A 369 22.83 -7.74 29.70
N PHE A 370 22.72 -7.37 30.97
CA PHE A 370 23.83 -7.44 31.93
C PHE A 370 23.43 -8.28 33.15
N LYS A 371 24.35 -9.12 33.63
CA LYS A 371 24.27 -9.80 34.92
C LYS A 371 25.56 -9.58 35.68
N LEU A 372 25.45 -9.23 36.96
CA LEU A 372 26.58 -9.04 37.85
C LEU A 372 26.55 -10.12 38.93
N PHE A 373 27.70 -10.67 39.28
CA PHE A 373 27.85 -11.65 40.35
C PHE A 373 28.87 -11.19 41.39
N GLY A 374 28.56 -11.47 42.65
CA GLY A 374 29.46 -11.23 43.78
C GLY A 374 30.67 -12.18 43.81
N PRO A 375 31.59 -11.98 44.77
CA PRO A 375 32.75 -12.87 44.97
C PRO A 375 32.36 -14.33 45.23
N ASP A 376 31.22 -14.53 45.89
CA ASP A 376 30.60 -15.83 46.18
C ASP A 376 29.79 -16.41 45.01
N ARG A 377 29.81 -15.72 43.85
CA ARG A 377 29.04 -16.02 42.63
C ARG A 377 27.52 -15.89 42.79
N THR A 378 27.05 -15.21 43.83
CA THR A 378 25.62 -14.90 43.94
C THR A 378 25.24 -13.77 42.98
N PRO A 379 24.06 -13.84 42.33
CA PRO A 379 23.64 -12.81 41.39
C PRO A 379 23.25 -11.53 42.12
N ILE A 380 23.81 -10.40 41.67
CA ILE A 380 23.52 -9.06 42.16
C ILE A 380 22.50 -8.39 41.24
N ASN A 381 21.44 -7.83 41.82
CA ASN A 381 20.39 -7.16 41.06
C ASN A 381 20.87 -5.77 40.57
N LEU A 382 20.89 -5.58 39.26
CA LEU A 382 21.32 -4.34 38.62
C LEU A 382 20.24 -3.25 38.49
N LYS A 383 18.96 -3.55 38.84
CA LYS A 383 17.85 -2.59 38.64
C LYS A 383 17.98 -1.28 39.40
N ASN A 384 18.68 -1.27 40.55
CA ASN A 384 18.74 -0.12 41.47
C ASN A 384 20.17 0.40 41.70
N SER A 385 21.12 0.17 40.78
CA SER A 385 22.54 0.50 40.96
C SER A 385 23.14 -0.11 42.25
N PRO A 386 23.60 -1.36 42.21
CA PRO A 386 24.03 -2.05 43.42
C PRO A 386 25.21 -1.34 44.10
N VAL A 387 25.30 -1.49 45.42
CA VAL A 387 26.42 -1.00 46.22
C VAL A 387 27.51 -2.07 46.21
N LEU A 388 28.70 -1.73 45.70
CA LEU A 388 29.86 -2.61 45.57
C LEU A 388 31.01 -2.09 46.42
N CYS A 389 31.87 -2.98 46.92
CA CYS A 389 33.05 -2.65 47.71
C CYS A 389 34.31 -2.64 46.83
N THR A 390 35.28 -1.77 47.14
CA THR A 390 36.50 -1.64 46.33
C THR A 390 37.51 -2.77 46.53
N ASP A 391 37.41 -3.52 47.63
CA ASP A 391 38.28 -4.63 48.02
C ASP A 391 37.82 -5.99 47.48
N GLN A 392 36.75 -6.02 46.69
CA GLN A 392 36.15 -7.25 46.15
C GLN A 392 36.29 -7.32 44.62
N GLN A 393 36.40 -8.54 44.10
CA GLN A 393 36.31 -8.83 42.67
C GLN A 393 34.91 -9.32 42.32
N TYR A 394 34.32 -8.75 41.27
CA TYR A 394 32.99 -9.10 40.76
C TYR A 394 33.10 -9.71 39.37
N ILE A 395 32.05 -10.42 38.94
CA ILE A 395 31.96 -10.98 37.59
C ILE A 395 30.82 -10.30 36.85
N LEU A 396 31.14 -9.59 35.77
CA LEU A 396 30.17 -8.98 34.87
C LEU A 396 30.00 -9.86 33.64
N VAL A 397 28.80 -10.38 33.43
CA VAL A 397 28.40 -11.11 32.22
C VAL A 397 27.53 -10.20 31.37
N THR A 398 27.97 -9.95 30.15
CA THR A 398 27.24 -9.16 29.15
C THR A 398 26.77 -10.09 28.04
N THR A 399 25.46 -10.16 27.82
CA THR A 399 24.86 -10.96 26.74
C THR A 399 24.46 -10.04 25.60
N PHE A 400 24.89 -10.37 24.39
CA PHE A 400 24.49 -9.70 23.15
C PHE A 400 23.56 -10.64 22.37
N GLU A 401 22.32 -10.21 22.17
CA GLU A 401 21.31 -10.89 21.38
C GLU A 401 21.29 -10.29 19.98
N TYR A 402 21.37 -11.14 18.98
CA TYR A 402 21.53 -10.76 17.58
C TYR A 402 20.21 -10.36 16.91
N ASN A 403 20.10 -9.11 16.44
CA ASN A 403 18.90 -8.56 15.81
C ASN A 403 19.03 -8.35 14.30
N LEU A 404 20.15 -8.73 13.69
CA LEU A 404 20.34 -8.57 12.24
C LEU A 404 19.63 -9.70 11.47
N PRO A 405 19.01 -9.39 10.32
CA PRO A 405 18.31 -10.38 9.48
C PRO A 405 19.26 -11.27 8.64
N VAL A 406 20.57 -11.04 8.73
CA VAL A 406 21.62 -11.74 7.97
C VAL A 406 22.83 -12.03 8.86
N GLN A 407 23.69 -12.96 8.47
CA GLN A 407 24.92 -13.30 9.21
C GLN A 407 25.89 -12.11 9.32
N SER A 408 26.64 -12.04 10.41
CA SER A 408 27.74 -11.10 10.59
C SER A 408 28.95 -11.77 11.21
N THR A 409 30.09 -11.12 11.07
CA THR A 409 31.34 -11.52 11.72
C THR A 409 31.78 -10.42 12.65
N ILE A 410 31.86 -10.73 13.95
CA ILE A 410 32.44 -9.83 14.96
C ILE A 410 33.95 -9.89 14.82
N THR A 411 34.57 -8.74 14.58
CA THR A 411 36.01 -8.63 14.37
C THR A 411 36.73 -8.14 15.63
N GLU A 412 36.06 -7.34 16.47
CA GLU A 412 36.61 -6.84 17.72
C GLU A 412 35.49 -6.69 18.77
N LEU A 413 35.77 -7.04 20.02
CA LEU A 413 34.90 -6.78 21.16
C LEU A 413 35.77 -6.51 22.40
N HIS A 414 35.66 -5.32 22.97
CA HIS A 414 36.43 -4.98 24.17
C HIS A 414 35.68 -4.01 25.09
N PRO A 415 35.82 -4.16 26.42
CA PRO A 415 35.33 -3.19 27.38
C PRO A 415 36.25 -1.96 27.46
N ILE A 416 35.66 -0.79 27.64
CA ILE A 416 36.33 0.48 27.87
C ILE A 416 35.84 1.03 29.22
N PRO A 417 36.67 1.01 30.28
CA PRO A 417 36.25 1.48 31.59
C PRO A 417 35.99 3.00 31.59
N ALA A 418 35.06 3.46 32.44
CA ALA A 418 34.70 4.88 32.52
C ALA A 418 35.82 5.77 33.07
N SER A 419 36.69 5.23 33.92
CA SER A 419 37.86 5.90 34.47
C SER A 419 39.00 4.91 34.71
N CYS A 420 40.20 5.41 35.02
CA CYS A 420 41.33 4.57 35.44
C CYS A 420 41.13 3.86 36.78
N ASP A 421 40.09 4.22 37.54
CA ASP A 421 39.78 3.64 38.85
C ASP A 421 38.93 2.37 38.74
N VAL A 422 38.37 2.07 37.56
CA VAL A 422 37.61 0.86 37.25
C VAL A 422 38.44 -0.02 36.32
N LYS A 423 38.62 -1.29 36.66
CA LYS A 423 39.31 -2.27 35.81
C LYS A 423 38.34 -3.35 35.37
N LEU A 424 38.32 -3.60 34.06
CA LEU A 424 37.50 -4.61 33.39
C LEU A 424 38.43 -5.59 32.68
N ASP A 425 38.79 -6.68 33.36
CA ASP A 425 39.65 -7.72 32.81
C ASP A 425 38.78 -8.74 32.09
N GLN A 426 38.69 -8.60 30.76
CA GLN A 426 37.90 -9.51 29.91
C GLN A 426 38.54 -10.91 29.88
N VAL A 427 37.72 -11.93 30.12
CA VAL A 427 38.10 -13.32 29.84
C VAL A 427 38.26 -13.47 28.33
N ILE A 428 39.31 -14.19 27.89
CA ILE A 428 39.65 -14.36 26.47
C ILE A 428 38.39 -14.65 25.65
N PHE A 429 38.15 -13.79 24.66
CA PHE A 429 37.04 -13.88 23.73
C PHE A 429 37.61 -14.01 22.32
N ASP A 430 37.37 -15.16 21.69
CA ASP A 430 37.97 -15.48 20.39
C ASP A 430 37.26 -14.69 19.28
N VAL A 431 38.00 -13.80 18.62
CA VAL A 431 37.59 -13.10 17.40
C VAL A 431 38.54 -13.48 16.25
N PRO A 432 38.04 -13.59 15.00
CA PRO A 432 36.68 -13.29 14.56
C PRO A 432 35.64 -14.35 15.00
N LEU A 433 34.43 -13.90 15.31
CA LEU A 433 33.28 -14.75 15.66
C LEU A 433 32.16 -14.56 14.64
N ASP A 434 31.78 -15.63 13.95
CA ASP A 434 30.61 -15.64 13.06
C ASP A 434 29.33 -15.84 13.88
N VAL A 435 28.36 -14.96 13.66
CA VAL A 435 27.07 -14.97 14.37
C VAL A 435 25.93 -15.10 13.36
N LEU A 436 25.16 -16.18 13.48
CA LEU A 436 23.99 -16.46 12.67
C LEU A 436 22.75 -15.70 13.18
N THR A 437 21.74 -15.61 12.32
CA THR A 437 20.44 -15.03 12.68
C THR A 437 19.87 -15.71 13.92
N SER A 438 19.44 -14.91 14.92
CA SER A 438 18.85 -15.37 16.19
C SER A 438 19.80 -16.01 17.21
N GLU A 439 21.12 -15.88 17.04
CA GLU A 439 22.08 -16.30 18.07
C GLU A 439 22.26 -15.25 19.17
N ALA A 440 22.80 -15.69 20.32
CA ALA A 440 23.25 -14.81 21.38
C ALA A 440 24.59 -15.31 21.90
N PHE A 441 25.48 -14.39 22.24
CA PHE A 441 26.79 -14.70 22.81
C PHE A 441 27.04 -13.85 24.05
N THR A 442 27.99 -14.29 24.87
CA THR A 442 28.31 -13.64 26.14
C THR A 442 29.77 -13.26 26.22
N SER A 443 30.04 -12.07 26.75
CA SER A 443 31.36 -11.63 27.17
C SER A 443 31.40 -11.56 28.69
N VAL A 444 32.47 -12.07 29.28
CA VAL A 444 32.67 -12.11 30.74
C VAL A 444 33.86 -11.24 31.10
N CYS A 445 33.68 -10.33 32.06
CA CYS A 445 34.75 -9.54 32.64
C CYS A 445 34.85 -9.78 34.14
N TYR A 446 36.08 -9.83 34.64
CA TYR A 446 36.35 -9.59 36.04
C TYR A 446 36.42 -8.08 36.29
N LEU A 447 35.60 -7.62 37.22
CA LEU A 447 35.48 -6.22 37.60
C LEU A 447 36.19 -6.01 38.93
N THR A 448 37.16 -5.09 38.95
CA THR A 448 37.87 -4.64 40.16
C THR A 448 37.96 -3.12 40.20
N PHE A 449 38.16 -2.57 41.40
CA PHE A 449 38.22 -1.14 41.63
C PHE A 449 39.55 -0.75 42.27
N THR A 450 39.97 0.48 42.05
CA THR A 450 40.99 1.11 42.91
C THR A 450 40.32 1.80 44.10
N ASP A 451 41.09 2.14 45.13
CA ASP A 451 40.57 2.80 46.34
C ASP A 451 39.91 4.16 46.08
N ASN A 452 40.19 4.79 44.93
CA ASN A 452 39.63 6.09 44.54
C ASN A 452 38.36 5.98 43.70
N ALA A 453 37.88 4.76 43.43
CA ALA A 453 36.70 4.56 42.61
C ALA A 453 35.46 5.26 43.19
N LYS A 454 34.66 5.86 42.30
CA LYS A 454 33.44 6.59 42.67
C LYS A 454 32.22 5.91 42.05
N SER A 455 31.06 6.12 42.67
CA SER A 455 29.77 5.74 42.09
C SER A 455 29.58 6.36 40.70
N GLY A 456 29.09 5.58 39.74
CA GLY A 456 28.97 5.99 38.34
C GLY A 456 28.84 4.81 37.38
N SER A 457 28.97 5.09 36.08
CA SER A 457 28.99 4.05 35.04
C SER A 457 30.27 3.24 35.13
N LEU A 458 30.17 1.94 34.87
CA LEU A 458 31.33 1.08 34.72
C LEU A 458 32.13 1.36 33.43
N GLY A 459 31.53 2.03 32.44
CA GLY A 459 32.15 2.31 31.14
C GLY A 459 31.23 1.95 29.98
N LYS A 460 31.81 1.47 28.88
CA LYS A 460 31.07 0.95 27.72
C LYS A 460 31.74 -0.29 27.13
N TYR A 461 30.99 -1.08 26.38
CA TYR A 461 31.56 -2.02 25.42
C TYR A 461 31.52 -1.40 24.03
N THR A 462 32.60 -1.62 23.28
CA THR A 462 32.65 -1.30 21.85
C THR A 462 32.85 -2.59 21.08
N MET A 463 31.97 -2.83 20.11
CA MET A 463 32.01 -3.98 19.23
C MET A 463 32.12 -3.54 17.78
N LYS A 464 33.07 -4.11 17.03
CA LYS A 464 33.17 -3.95 15.58
C LYS A 464 32.78 -5.23 14.87
N TYR A 465 31.95 -5.10 13.85
CA TYR A 465 31.41 -6.24 13.11
C TYR A 465 31.20 -5.90 11.62
N LYS A 466 31.13 -6.93 10.79
CA LYS A 466 30.83 -6.84 9.35
C LYS A 466 29.58 -7.63 9.02
N VAL A 467 28.70 -7.10 8.19
CA VAL A 467 27.42 -7.71 7.83
C VAL A 467 27.54 -8.33 6.45
N ASN A 468 27.40 -9.67 6.34
CA ASN A 468 27.26 -10.38 5.07
C ASN A 468 28.29 -10.01 3.97
N ASP A 469 29.54 -10.45 4.13
CA ASP A 469 30.69 -10.15 3.24
C ASP A 469 30.91 -8.65 2.93
N SER A 470 30.27 -7.71 3.66
CA SER A 470 30.48 -6.28 3.46
C SER A 470 31.92 -5.88 3.78
N ASN A 471 32.43 -4.92 3.00
CA ASN A 471 33.71 -4.29 3.32
C ASN A 471 33.59 -3.30 4.48
N ASP A 472 32.38 -2.80 4.74
CA ASP A 472 32.11 -1.80 5.76
C ASP A 472 32.15 -2.43 7.16
N VAL A 473 33.00 -1.85 8.03
CA VAL A 473 33.07 -2.21 9.45
C VAL A 473 32.12 -1.29 10.21
N LEU A 474 31.13 -1.90 10.86
CA LEU A 474 30.16 -1.20 11.69
C LEU A 474 30.59 -1.26 13.16
N GLU A 475 30.21 -0.25 13.92
CA GLU A 475 30.50 -0.13 15.35
C GLU A 475 29.20 -0.12 16.15
N TYR A 476 29.15 -0.93 17.21
CA TYR A 476 28.06 -0.95 18.19
C TYR A 476 28.63 -0.66 19.58
N ASP A 477 28.16 0.43 20.16
CA ASP A 477 28.51 0.87 21.51
C ASP A 477 27.36 0.59 22.47
N VAL A 478 27.67 -0.01 23.62
CA VAL A 478 26.70 -0.17 24.71
C VAL A 478 27.27 0.31 26.04
N ILE A 479 26.52 1.17 26.71
CA ILE A 479 26.89 1.70 28.03
C ILE A 479 26.73 0.62 29.08
N LEU A 480 27.76 0.40 29.89
CA LEU A 480 27.73 -0.53 31.00
C LEU A 480 26.90 0.01 32.18
N PRO A 481 26.36 -0.87 33.04
CA PRO A 481 25.53 -0.48 34.17
C PRO A 481 26.19 0.55 35.09
N ASN A 482 25.36 1.35 35.76
CA ASN A 482 25.80 2.19 36.86
C ASN A 482 25.85 1.39 38.16
N ILE A 483 26.81 1.73 39.01
CA ILE A 483 27.00 1.14 40.33
C ILE A 483 27.19 2.24 41.37
N ASN A 484 26.97 1.88 42.63
CA ASN A 484 27.37 2.68 43.77
C ASN A 484 28.61 2.06 44.41
N ILE A 485 29.63 2.87 44.70
CA ILE A 485 30.78 2.40 45.46
C ILE A 485 30.51 2.67 46.94
N LYS A 486 30.59 1.62 47.75
CA LYS A 486 30.55 1.73 49.20
C LYS A 486 31.78 2.50 49.65
N GLU A 487 31.56 3.60 50.36
CA GLU A 487 32.66 4.38 50.92
C GLU A 487 33.44 3.52 51.91
N LYS A 488 34.75 3.37 51.69
CA LYS A 488 35.63 2.60 52.58
C LYS A 488 35.87 3.42 53.85
N VAL A 489 35.31 2.97 54.95
CA VAL A 489 35.33 3.70 56.24
C VAL A 489 36.53 3.29 57.11
N VAL A 490 37.01 2.05 56.95
CA VAL A 490 38.16 1.48 57.64
C VAL A 490 39.06 0.71 56.68
N ASP A 491 40.35 0.67 56.96
CA ASP A 491 41.36 -0.13 56.26
C ASP A 491 42.01 -1.09 57.26
N ILE A 492 42.13 -2.37 56.92
CA ILE A 492 42.54 -3.41 57.87
C ILE A 492 43.66 -4.25 57.32
N GLU A 493 44.77 -4.29 58.04
CA GLU A 493 45.88 -5.20 57.82
C GLU A 493 45.82 -6.33 58.86
N ILE A 494 45.86 -7.57 58.38
CA ILE A 494 45.83 -8.77 59.21
C ILE A 494 47.25 -9.31 59.36
N LEU A 495 47.78 -9.28 60.59
CA LEU A 495 49.06 -9.87 60.94
C LEU A 495 48.86 -11.20 61.63
N THR A 496 49.56 -12.21 61.11
CA THR A 496 49.34 -13.61 61.47
C THR A 496 50.56 -14.16 62.19
N PRO A 497 50.38 -15.04 63.19
CA PRO A 497 51.50 -15.65 63.88
C PRO A 497 52.19 -16.67 62.95
N GLU A 498 53.52 -16.74 63.01
CA GLU A 498 54.35 -17.56 62.11
C GLU A 498 54.02 -19.07 62.20
N GLU A 499 53.60 -19.55 63.37
CA GLU A 499 53.16 -20.92 63.57
C GLU A 499 51.90 -20.99 64.42
N ILE A 500 50.95 -21.82 63.98
CA ILE A 500 49.70 -22.09 64.69
C ILE A 500 49.63 -23.60 64.93
N ILE A 501 49.46 -23.99 66.20
CA ILE A 501 49.50 -25.39 66.65
C ILE A 501 48.14 -25.76 67.23
N GLU A 502 47.65 -26.95 66.89
CA GLU A 502 46.40 -27.50 67.38
C GLU A 502 46.34 -27.50 68.92
N ASN A 503 45.20 -27.12 69.50
CA ASN A 503 44.97 -27.04 70.95
C ASN A 503 45.92 -26.09 71.71
N VAL A 504 46.70 -25.25 71.00
CA VAL A 504 47.56 -24.21 71.58
C VAL A 504 46.95 -22.85 71.30
N LYS A 505 47.03 -21.94 72.28
CA LYS A 505 46.54 -20.57 72.12
C LYS A 505 47.41 -19.81 71.10
N SER A 506 46.78 -19.31 70.05
CA SER A 506 47.36 -18.43 69.03
C SER A 506 46.70 -17.06 69.05
N GLN A 507 47.34 -16.06 68.42
CA GLN A 507 46.87 -14.68 68.40
C GLN A 507 46.88 -14.12 66.98
N LEU A 508 45.73 -13.62 66.52
CA LEU A 508 45.58 -12.86 65.28
C LEU A 508 45.62 -11.38 65.62
N THR A 509 46.43 -10.58 64.93
CA THR A 509 46.48 -9.13 65.14
C THR A 509 45.82 -8.43 63.94
N LEU A 510 44.85 -7.56 64.21
CA LEU A 510 44.19 -6.71 63.23
C LEU A 510 44.65 -5.27 63.46
N ASN A 511 45.37 -4.70 62.51
CA ASN A 511 45.68 -3.27 62.46
C ASN A 511 44.55 -2.58 61.70
N ILE A 512 43.72 -1.83 62.41
CA ILE A 512 42.51 -1.20 61.87
C ILE A 512 42.73 0.31 61.81
N LYS A 513 42.89 0.83 60.60
CA LYS A 513 43.04 2.25 60.32
C LYS A 513 41.69 2.87 59.95
N GLY A 514 41.25 3.89 60.70
CA GLY A 514 40.05 4.67 60.36
C GLY A 514 40.34 5.54 59.15
N LEU A 515 39.56 5.42 58.07
CA LEU A 515 39.63 6.34 56.94
C LEU A 515 38.67 7.53 57.12
N LEU A 516 37.61 7.33 57.92
CA LEU A 516 36.65 8.33 58.37
C LEU A 516 36.34 8.12 59.87
N PRO A 517 35.82 9.14 60.58
CA PRO A 517 35.40 8.98 61.97
C PRO A 517 34.33 7.88 62.11
N THR A 518 34.66 6.81 62.83
CA THR A 518 33.84 5.59 62.88
C THR A 518 33.70 5.08 64.30
N ASN A 519 32.47 4.81 64.72
CA ASN A 519 32.18 4.02 65.91
C ASN A 519 31.59 2.69 65.48
N ALA A 520 32.26 1.60 65.82
CA ALA A 520 31.93 0.26 65.36
C ALA A 520 32.25 -0.79 66.42
N VAL A 521 31.78 -2.01 66.21
CA VAL A 521 32.05 -3.18 67.02
C VAL A 521 32.75 -4.20 66.13
N LEU A 522 33.95 -4.62 66.54
CA LEU A 522 34.61 -5.79 65.99
C LEU A 522 34.15 -7.02 66.75
N ASP A 523 33.76 -8.02 65.99
CA ASP A 523 33.33 -9.33 66.46
C ASP A 523 33.92 -10.41 65.55
N ILE A 524 33.86 -11.66 66.00
CA ILE A 524 34.32 -12.82 65.25
C ILE A 524 33.29 -13.94 65.40
N SER A 525 32.86 -14.50 64.27
CA SER A 525 31.89 -15.59 64.30
C SER A 525 32.45 -16.80 65.06
N ALA A 526 31.60 -17.46 65.85
CA ALA A 526 31.96 -18.73 66.48
C ALA A 526 31.89 -19.87 65.44
N ASP A 527 32.85 -20.79 65.48
CA ASP A 527 32.93 -21.96 64.60
C ASP A 527 33.41 -23.18 65.41
N ASP A 528 33.04 -24.40 65.03
CA ASP A 528 33.47 -25.63 65.70
C ASP A 528 34.99 -25.87 65.56
N ASN A 529 35.60 -25.24 64.57
CA ASN A 529 37.00 -25.38 64.17
C ASN A 529 38.00 -24.59 65.04
N TYR A 530 37.54 -23.65 65.85
CA TYR A 530 38.36 -22.92 66.80
C TYR A 530 37.55 -22.42 67.99
N LYS A 531 38.20 -22.26 69.15
CA LYS A 531 37.61 -21.63 70.32
C LYS A 531 38.22 -20.26 70.51
N ILE A 532 37.40 -19.22 70.52
CA ILE A 532 37.83 -17.88 70.92
C ILE A 532 38.11 -17.87 72.42
N VAL A 533 39.26 -17.32 72.80
CA VAL A 533 39.68 -17.27 74.20
C VAL A 533 39.12 -15.99 74.84
N GLY A 534 37.99 -16.14 75.53
CA GLY A 534 37.24 -15.06 76.19
C GLY A 534 35.98 -14.64 75.41
N ASP A 535 35.19 -13.73 75.98
CA ASP A 535 34.10 -13.07 75.24
C ASP A 535 34.70 -11.99 74.34
N PHE A 536 34.68 -12.21 73.02
CA PHE A 536 35.30 -11.29 72.07
C PHE A 536 34.25 -10.45 71.34
N LYS A 537 33.89 -9.31 71.94
CA LYS A 537 33.28 -8.16 71.25
C LYS A 537 34.03 -6.92 71.69
N LYS A 538 34.62 -6.18 70.74
CA LYS A 538 35.40 -4.98 71.06
C LYS A 538 34.82 -3.77 70.35
N ASN A 539 34.43 -2.76 71.14
CA ASN A 539 34.06 -1.46 70.62
C ASN A 539 35.33 -0.76 70.11
N ILE A 540 35.23 -0.21 68.90
CA ILE A 540 36.27 0.54 68.23
C ILE A 540 35.71 1.93 67.94
N SER A 541 36.44 2.95 68.38
CA SER A 541 36.20 4.34 68.00
C SER A 541 37.46 4.84 67.32
N LEU A 542 37.41 5.07 66.01
CA LEU A 542 38.55 5.53 65.22
C LEU A 542 38.28 6.94 64.72
N GLN A 543 39.23 7.84 64.96
CA GLN A 543 39.29 9.09 64.21
C GLN A 543 39.91 8.86 62.83
N GLN A 544 39.72 9.81 61.92
CA GLN A 544 40.32 9.74 60.59
C GLN A 544 41.86 9.65 60.67
N ASN A 545 42.44 8.68 59.96
CA ASN A 545 43.84 8.27 59.93
C ASN A 545 44.41 7.67 61.23
N GLU A 546 43.59 7.46 62.26
CA GLU A 546 44.01 6.75 63.46
C GLU A 546 44.08 5.24 63.18
N THR A 547 45.05 4.55 63.77
CA THR A 547 45.18 3.07 63.67
C THR A 547 45.10 2.47 65.06
N ASP A 548 44.13 1.58 65.29
CA ASP A 548 44.06 0.73 66.49
C ASP A 548 44.55 -0.68 66.13
N SER A 549 45.31 -1.31 67.03
CA SER A 549 45.82 -2.67 66.86
C SER A 549 45.11 -3.59 67.83
N ILE A 550 44.35 -4.54 67.31
CA ILE A 550 43.48 -5.41 68.10
C ILE A 550 43.93 -6.85 67.98
N GLN A 551 44.12 -7.51 69.12
CA GLN A 551 44.53 -8.92 69.18
C GLN A 551 43.35 -9.83 69.50
N ILE A 552 43.05 -10.77 68.60
CA ILE A 552 42.07 -11.83 68.80
C ILE A 552 42.83 -13.09 69.20
N SER A 553 42.57 -13.60 70.41
CA SER A 553 43.15 -14.87 70.86
C SER A 553 42.21 -16.03 70.55
N PHE A 554 42.72 -17.09 69.93
CA PHE A 554 41.93 -18.28 69.59
C PHE A 554 42.74 -19.56 69.80
N ILE A 555 42.05 -20.70 69.93
CA ILE A 555 42.62 -22.04 70.04
C ILE A 555 42.02 -22.89 68.90
N PRO A 556 42.79 -23.28 67.88
CA PRO A 556 42.30 -24.17 66.84
C PRO A 556 42.04 -25.58 67.41
N THR A 557 40.95 -26.22 66.99
CA THR A 557 40.48 -27.51 67.53
C THR A 557 40.85 -28.71 66.65
N HIS A 558 41.41 -28.49 65.46
CA HIS A 558 41.88 -29.54 64.55
C HIS A 558 43.07 -29.08 63.70
N THR A 559 43.80 -30.04 63.13
CA THR A 559 44.91 -29.79 62.19
C THR A 559 44.42 -29.57 60.75
N GLY A 560 45.09 -28.70 60.00
CA GLY A 560 44.73 -28.35 58.63
C GLY A 560 44.32 -26.90 58.48
N LYS A 561 43.57 -26.58 57.41
CA LYS A 561 43.18 -25.20 57.10
C LYS A 561 41.96 -24.78 57.91
N VAL A 562 42.14 -23.86 58.85
CA VAL A 562 41.07 -23.27 59.68
C VAL A 562 40.78 -21.86 59.19
N THR A 563 39.51 -21.50 58.98
CA THR A 563 39.12 -20.15 58.53
C THR A 563 38.44 -19.38 59.65
N LEU A 564 38.99 -18.23 60.01
CA LEU A 564 38.42 -17.27 60.95
C LEU A 564 37.60 -16.23 60.20
N HIS A 565 36.48 -15.82 60.79
CA HIS A 565 35.55 -14.86 60.18
C HIS A 565 35.37 -13.59 61.04
N PRO A 566 36.41 -12.73 61.16
CA PRO A 566 36.26 -11.45 61.82
C PRO A 566 35.44 -10.46 60.97
N PHE A 567 34.61 -9.67 61.62
CA PHE A 567 33.82 -8.62 60.98
C PHE A 567 33.67 -7.40 61.89
N ILE A 568 33.47 -6.24 61.26
CA ILE A 568 33.22 -4.96 61.92
C ILE A 568 31.85 -4.47 61.51
N VAL A 569 30.99 -4.17 62.49
CA VAL A 569 29.67 -3.56 62.28
C VAL A 569 29.61 -2.18 62.92
N ASP A 570 28.93 -1.23 62.28
CA ASP A 570 28.66 0.06 62.92
C ASP A 570 27.57 -0.04 64.00
N ASN A 571 27.27 1.07 64.68
CA ASN A 571 26.23 1.14 65.70
C ASN A 571 24.80 0.87 65.18
N ASN A 572 24.60 0.82 63.87
CA ASN A 572 23.33 0.48 63.22
C ASN A 572 23.33 -0.97 62.70
N GLU A 573 24.30 -1.79 63.12
CA GLU A 573 24.51 -3.18 62.69
C GLU A 573 24.86 -3.32 61.20
N ILE A 574 25.33 -2.25 60.54
CA ILE A 574 25.80 -2.31 59.16
C ILE A 574 27.23 -2.84 59.16
N VAL A 575 27.47 -3.98 58.48
CA VAL A 575 28.82 -4.52 58.28
C VAL A 575 29.66 -3.51 57.52
N LEU A 576 30.67 -2.94 58.17
CA LEU A 576 31.64 -2.01 57.58
C LEU A 576 32.77 -2.77 56.88
N TRP A 577 33.18 -3.91 57.44
CA TRP A 577 34.21 -4.80 56.91
C TRP A 577 33.96 -6.23 57.38
N GLU A 578 34.26 -7.21 56.54
CA GLU A 578 34.20 -8.63 56.86
C GLU A 578 35.31 -9.35 56.09
N SER A 579 35.93 -10.36 56.70
CA SER A 579 36.96 -11.16 56.04
C SER A 579 36.80 -12.64 56.37
N ALA A 580 37.15 -13.50 55.41
CA ALA A 580 37.31 -14.94 55.60
C ALA A 580 38.82 -15.25 55.55
N PHE A 581 39.44 -15.32 56.71
CA PHE A 581 40.89 -15.44 56.84
C PHE A 581 41.29 -16.87 57.20
N SER A 582 42.03 -17.56 56.33
CA SER A 582 42.45 -18.95 56.57
C SER A 582 43.89 -19.07 57.09
N VAL A 583 44.08 -19.96 58.06
CA VAL A 583 45.37 -20.34 58.64
C VAL A 583 45.63 -21.85 58.54
N ASP A 584 46.89 -22.23 58.37
CA ASP A 584 47.31 -23.64 58.40
C ASP A 584 47.75 -24.03 59.82
N VAL A 585 47.04 -24.99 60.43
CA VAL A 585 47.26 -25.47 61.80
C VAL A 585 48.08 -26.75 61.78
N LYS A 586 49.21 -26.76 62.50
CA LYS A 586 50.10 -27.91 62.67
C LYS A 586 49.69 -28.80 63.86
N PRO A 587 49.98 -30.12 63.82
CA PRO A 587 49.72 -31.03 64.94
C PRO A 587 50.55 -30.67 66.18
N ASN A 588 49.96 -30.88 67.36
CA ASN A 588 50.63 -30.69 68.64
C ASN A 588 51.43 -31.94 69.05
N ASN A 589 52.75 -31.94 68.85
CA ASN A 589 53.60 -33.12 69.05
C ASN A 589 54.00 -33.40 70.52
N ILE A 590 53.25 -32.92 71.51
CA ILE A 590 53.63 -33.04 72.94
C ILE A 590 53.15 -34.37 73.61
N GLN A 591 52.61 -35.35 72.87
CA GLN A 591 52.22 -36.67 73.42
C GLN A 591 53.11 -37.86 72.99
N GLN A 592 54.40 -37.67 72.70
CA GLN A 592 55.34 -38.79 72.46
C GLN A 592 56.58 -38.83 73.36
N GLN A 593 56.53 -38.19 74.54
CA GLN A 593 57.52 -38.42 75.60
C GLN A 593 56.83 -38.56 76.95
N GLU A 594 56.12 -39.67 77.14
CA GLU A 594 56.00 -40.37 78.44
C GLU A 594 55.43 -41.77 78.17
N GLN A 595 56.31 -42.76 78.30
CA GLN A 595 55.99 -44.15 78.62
C GLN A 595 55.62 -44.26 80.10
#